data_AF-A0A2M8P7W2-F1
#
_entry.id   AF-A0A2M8P7W2-F1
#
_cell.length_a   1.000
_cell.length_b   1.000
_cell.length_c   1.000
_cell.angle_alpha   90.00
_cell.angle_beta   90.00
_cell.angle_gamma   90.00
#
_symmetry.space_group_name_H-M   'P 1'
#
loop_
_entity.id
_entity.type
_entity.pdbx_description
1 polymer ?
#
loop_
_entity_poly.entity_id
_entity_poly.type
_entity_poly.pdbx_seq_one_letter_code
_entity_poly.pdbx_strand_id
1 'polypeptide(L)'
;DAPSDAAWRAEFFKRVGGGALLATSQYPLLRERAMAALVTTQDSATAALLFQHALEHPNPLVRRLGCIGLGALGESEYLQYLKPMLNDSNRLVRLACGFALGAIGTSAALDAMM
;
A
#
# COMPACT_ATOMS: atom_id res chain seq x y z
N ASP A 1 19.03 11.30 -9.19
CA ASP A 1 17.63 11.71 -9.00
C ASP A 1 16.98 12.02 -10.32
N ALA A 2 15.76 11.49 -10.54
CA ALA A 2 15.00 11.76 -11.75
C ALA A 2 13.91 12.82 -11.47
N PRO A 3 13.63 13.73 -12.41
CA PRO A 3 12.61 14.78 -12.26
C PRO A 3 11.18 14.19 -12.29
N SER A 4 10.28 14.77 -11.49
CA SER A 4 8.91 14.26 -11.22
C SER A 4 7.95 14.38 -12.41
N ASP A 5 8.25 15.25 -13.37
CA ASP A 5 7.47 15.50 -14.60
C ASP A 5 7.90 14.62 -15.78
N ALA A 6 8.87 13.73 -15.57
CA ALA A 6 9.43 12.97 -16.68
C ALA A 6 8.39 12.03 -17.30
N ALA A 7 8.16 12.18 -18.61
CA ALA A 7 7.16 11.43 -19.37
C ALA A 7 7.29 9.90 -19.26
N TRP A 8 8.50 9.39 -18.98
CA TRP A 8 8.74 7.96 -18.80
C TRP A 8 8.29 7.43 -17.43
N ARG A 9 8.09 8.29 -16.40
CA ARG A 9 7.69 7.86 -15.06
C ARG A 9 6.29 7.24 -15.04
N ALA A 10 5.32 7.89 -15.66
CA ALA A 10 3.94 7.39 -15.68
C ALA A 10 3.85 6.01 -16.32
N GLU A 11 4.52 5.82 -17.46
CA GLU A 11 4.58 4.53 -18.16
C GLU A 11 5.37 3.49 -17.36
N PHE A 12 6.43 3.89 -16.66
CA PHE A 12 7.19 3.02 -15.76
C PHE A 12 6.32 2.55 -14.58
N PHE A 13 5.64 3.46 -13.87
CA PHE A 13 4.73 3.11 -12.77
C PHE A 13 3.53 2.29 -13.24
N LYS A 14 3.03 2.52 -14.45
CA LYS A 14 1.99 1.68 -15.06
C LYS A 14 2.48 0.25 -15.30
N ARG A 15 3.71 0.08 -15.79
CA ARG A 15 4.30 -1.24 -16.06
C ARG A 15 4.74 -1.97 -14.79
N VAL A 16 5.38 -1.28 -13.86
CA VAL A 16 5.86 -1.87 -12.60
C VAL A 16 4.71 -2.03 -11.60
N GLY A 17 3.84 -1.03 -11.48
CA GLY A 17 2.62 -1.10 -10.69
C GLY A 17 1.68 -2.20 -11.22
N GLY A 18 1.36 -2.17 -12.51
CA GLY A 18 0.46 -3.15 -13.13
C GLY A 18 1.03 -4.57 -13.21
N GLY A 19 2.32 -4.72 -13.55
CA GLY A 19 2.92 -6.01 -13.87
C GLY A 19 3.69 -6.68 -12.73
N ALA A 20 4.29 -5.93 -11.80
CA ALA A 20 5.10 -6.50 -10.72
C ALA A 20 4.42 -6.42 -9.35
N LEU A 21 3.63 -5.38 -9.11
CA LEU A 21 2.88 -5.19 -7.86
C LEU A 21 1.52 -5.90 -7.90
N LEU A 22 0.75 -5.76 -8.99
CA LEU A 22 -0.60 -6.33 -9.11
C LEU A 22 -0.64 -7.76 -9.69
N ALA A 23 0.35 -8.17 -10.51
CA ALA A 23 0.40 -9.53 -11.02
C ALA A 23 0.92 -10.50 -9.94
N THR A 24 0.10 -11.49 -9.60
CA THR A 24 0.31 -12.28 -8.38
C THR A 24 1.17 -13.53 -8.54
N SER A 25 1.38 -14.00 -9.77
CA SER A 25 2.08 -15.26 -10.07
C SER A 25 3.58 -15.13 -10.29
N GLN A 26 4.14 -13.92 -10.39
CA GLN A 26 5.55 -13.73 -10.70
C GLN A 26 6.24 -12.77 -9.70
N TYR A 27 7.33 -13.27 -9.11
CA TYR A 27 8.33 -12.55 -8.30
C TYR A 27 7.90 -11.93 -6.95
N PRO A 28 7.64 -12.76 -5.90
CA PRO A 28 7.36 -12.29 -4.54
C PRO A 28 8.44 -11.34 -3.97
N LEU A 29 9.71 -11.64 -4.20
CA LEU A 29 10.84 -10.80 -3.77
C LEU A 29 10.90 -9.44 -4.49
N LEU A 30 10.46 -9.39 -5.75
CA LEU A 30 10.45 -8.13 -6.52
C LEU A 30 9.35 -7.20 -6.00
N ARG A 31 8.24 -7.77 -5.54
CA ARG A 31 7.12 -7.03 -4.93
C ARG A 31 7.50 -6.42 -3.59
N GLU A 32 8.14 -7.18 -2.70
CA GLU A 32 8.61 -6.62 -1.41
C GLU A 32 9.63 -5.51 -1.62
N ARG A 33 10.56 -5.69 -2.56
CA ARG A 33 11.53 -4.65 -2.92
C ARG A 33 10.88 -3.43 -3.57
N ALA A 34 9.88 -3.62 -4.43
CA ALA A 34 9.13 -2.52 -5.04
C ALA A 34 8.30 -1.75 -4.01
N MET A 35 7.67 -2.45 -3.06
CA MET A 35 6.96 -1.83 -1.93
C MET A 35 7.92 -1.02 -1.05
N ALA A 36 9.05 -1.61 -0.67
CA ALA A 36 10.07 -0.93 0.13
C ALA A 36 10.60 0.32 -0.62
N ALA A 37 10.88 0.18 -1.92
CA ALA A 37 11.29 1.30 -2.75
C ALA A 37 10.24 2.42 -2.74
N LEU A 38 8.96 2.10 -3.00
CA LEU A 38 7.82 3.04 -3.00
C LEU A 38 7.70 3.81 -1.68
N VAL A 39 7.78 3.14 -0.54
CA VAL A 39 7.74 3.76 0.80
C VAL A 39 8.91 4.72 1.00
N THR A 40 10.09 4.39 0.49
CA THR A 40 11.30 5.23 0.63
C THR A 40 11.45 6.29 -0.46
N THR A 41 10.54 6.38 -1.43
CA THR A 41 10.62 7.41 -2.48
C THR A 41 10.33 8.81 -1.94
N GLN A 42 10.88 9.82 -2.60
CA GLN A 42 10.49 11.23 -2.38
C GLN A 42 9.07 11.55 -2.88
N ASP A 43 8.41 10.64 -3.59
CA ASP A 43 7.06 10.82 -4.16
C ASP A 43 6.05 9.96 -3.39
N SER A 44 5.95 10.23 -2.09
CA SER A 44 5.04 9.53 -1.18
C SER A 44 3.58 9.65 -1.62
N ALA A 45 3.20 10.75 -2.28
CA ALA A 45 1.87 10.98 -2.81
C ALA A 45 1.51 9.96 -3.91
N THR A 46 2.41 9.71 -4.86
CA THR A 46 2.18 8.69 -5.90
C THR A 46 2.17 7.28 -5.30
N ALA A 47 3.03 7.01 -4.31
CA ALA A 47 3.02 5.74 -3.59
C ALA A 47 1.70 5.52 -2.83
N ALA A 48 1.18 6.55 -2.17
CA ALA A 48 -0.09 6.51 -1.44
C ALA A 48 -1.26 6.18 -2.38
N LEU A 49 -1.34 6.83 -3.55
CA LEU A 49 -2.37 6.55 -4.56
C LEU A 49 -2.35 5.09 -5.03
N LEU A 50 -1.16 4.54 -5.26
CA LEU A 50 -1.00 3.14 -5.65
C LEU A 50 -1.47 2.20 -4.53
N PHE A 51 -1.14 2.49 -3.27
CA PHE A 51 -1.59 1.67 -2.14
C PHE A 51 -3.09 1.77 -1.89
N GLN A 52 -3.70 2.95 -2.07
CA GLN A 52 -5.15 3.12 -2.03
C GLN A 52 -5.83 2.25 -3.10
N HIS A 53 -5.35 2.31 -4.35
CA HIS A 53 -5.85 1.43 -5.42
C HIS A 53 -5.67 -0.06 -5.10
N ALA A 54 -4.58 -0.43 -4.42
CA ALA A 54 -4.34 -1.81 -4.04
C ALA A 54 -5.39 -2.34 -3.04
N LEU A 55 -5.99 -1.49 -2.20
CA LEU A 55 -7.04 -1.88 -1.24
C LEU A 55 -8.34 -2.35 -1.93
N GLU A 56 -8.61 -1.91 -3.15
CA GLU A 56 -9.83 -2.27 -3.89
C GLU A 56 -9.64 -3.48 -4.80
N HIS A 57 -8.42 -4.04 -4.86
CA HIS A 57 -8.09 -5.10 -5.80
C HIS A 57 -8.79 -6.44 -5.46
N PRO A 58 -9.28 -7.20 -6.45
CA PRO A 58 -9.97 -8.48 -6.19
C PRO A 58 -9.08 -9.52 -5.49
N ASN A 59 -7.77 -9.50 -5.76
CA ASN A 59 -6.82 -10.40 -5.12
C ASN A 59 -6.48 -9.95 -3.67
N PRO A 60 -6.74 -10.78 -2.64
CA PRO A 60 -6.46 -10.43 -1.24
C PRO A 60 -4.98 -10.20 -0.94
N LEU A 61 -4.06 -10.83 -1.69
CA LEU A 61 -2.63 -10.58 -1.53
C LEU A 61 -2.28 -9.14 -1.90
N VAL A 62 -2.95 -8.56 -2.88
CA VAL A 62 -2.73 -7.17 -3.30
C VAL A 62 -3.32 -6.20 -2.26
N ARG A 63 -4.53 -6.46 -1.78
CA ARG A 63 -5.14 -5.65 -0.70
C ARG A 63 -4.29 -5.63 0.57
N ARG A 64 -3.70 -6.77 0.92
CA ARG A 64 -2.74 -6.90 2.01
C ARG A 64 -1.54 -5.95 1.83
N LEU A 65 -1.00 -5.82 0.61
CA LEU A 65 0.10 -4.90 0.33
C LEU A 65 -0.34 -3.44 0.48
N GLY A 66 -1.55 -3.10 0.03
CA GLY A 66 -2.10 -1.76 0.21
C GLY A 66 -2.14 -1.38 1.69
N CYS A 67 -2.58 -2.30 2.57
CA CYS A 67 -2.56 -2.08 4.02
C CYS A 67 -1.14 -1.84 4.53
N ILE A 68 -0.18 -2.72 4.19
CA ILE A 68 1.21 -2.59 4.63
C ILE A 68 1.84 -1.28 4.13
N GLY A 69 1.60 -0.93 2.87
CA GLY A 69 2.12 0.28 2.24
C GLY A 69 1.64 1.55 2.92
N LEU A 70 0.32 1.70 3.13
CA LEU A 70 -0.24 2.87 3.82
C LEU A 70 0.21 2.95 5.29
N GLY A 71 0.30 1.81 5.98
CA GLY A 71 0.84 1.77 7.34
C GLY A 71 2.31 2.19 7.42
N ALA A 72 3.11 1.83 6.41
CA ALA A 72 4.52 2.21 6.32
C ALA A 72 4.74 3.68 5.96
N LEU A 73 3.79 4.32 5.25
CA LEU A 73 3.79 5.77 5.06
C LEU A 73 3.49 6.51 6.37
N GLY A 74 2.73 5.89 7.29
CA GLY A 74 2.55 6.37 8.66
C GLY A 74 1.63 7.57 8.82
N GLU A 75 0.98 8.05 7.76
CA GLU A 75 0.14 9.25 7.84
C GLU A 75 -1.27 8.94 8.33
N SER A 76 -1.74 9.75 9.28
CA SER A 76 -3.07 9.59 9.90
C SER A 76 -4.25 9.84 8.93
N GLU A 77 -4.02 10.54 7.82
CA GLU A 77 -5.03 10.74 6.78
C GLU A 77 -5.48 9.42 6.12
N TYR A 78 -4.64 8.36 6.19
CA TYR A 78 -4.95 7.06 5.61
C TYR A 78 -5.84 6.17 6.48
N LEU A 79 -6.16 6.59 7.71
CA LEU A 79 -7.03 5.84 8.61
C LEU A 79 -8.42 5.60 8.00
N GLN A 80 -8.94 6.54 7.22
CA GLN A 80 -10.24 6.39 6.54
C GLN A 80 -10.24 5.24 5.52
N TYR A 81 -9.10 4.98 4.86
CA TYR A 81 -8.96 3.90 3.88
C TYR A 81 -8.66 2.56 4.55
N LEU A 82 -7.94 2.57 5.69
CA LEU A 82 -7.60 1.35 6.42
C LEU A 82 -8.79 0.79 7.22
N LYS A 83 -9.64 1.63 7.81
CA LYS A 83 -10.78 1.20 8.65
C LYS A 83 -11.66 0.11 7.99
N PRO A 84 -12.10 0.23 6.72
CA PRO A 84 -12.87 -0.82 6.05
C PRO A 84 -12.16 -2.18 5.99
N MET A 85 -10.83 -2.19 5.95
CA MET A 85 -10.01 -3.39 5.78
C MET A 85 -9.96 -4.27 7.02
N LEU A 86 -10.34 -3.75 8.20
CA LEU A 86 -10.56 -4.55 9.41
C LEU A 86 -11.70 -5.55 9.23
N ASN A 87 -12.61 -5.31 8.28
CA ASN A 87 -13.74 -6.18 7.97
C ASN A 87 -13.55 -6.95 6.66
N ASP A 88 -12.34 -6.99 6.09
CA ASP A 88 -12.07 -7.73 4.86
C ASP A 88 -12.40 -9.22 5.01
N SER A 89 -12.94 -9.83 3.95
CA SER A 89 -13.29 -11.25 3.92
C SER A 89 -12.07 -12.16 4.17
N ASN A 90 -10.88 -11.72 3.76
CA ASN A 90 -9.64 -12.45 3.94
C ASN A 90 -8.96 -12.12 5.28
N ARG A 91 -8.68 -13.15 6.08
CA ARG A 91 -8.03 -13.02 7.39
C ARG A 91 -6.66 -12.33 7.34
N LEU A 92 -5.86 -12.59 6.30
CA LEU A 92 -4.51 -12.01 6.18
C LEU A 92 -4.58 -10.51 5.90
N VAL A 93 -5.62 -10.05 5.22
CA VAL A 93 -5.86 -8.62 4.96
C VAL A 93 -6.25 -7.92 6.26
N ARG A 94 -7.17 -8.50 7.04
CA ARG A 94 -7.53 -7.96 8.37
C ARG A 94 -6.32 -7.82 9.30
N LEU A 95 -5.47 -8.85 9.35
CA LEU A 95 -4.23 -8.82 10.14
C LEU A 95 -3.28 -7.72 9.65
N ALA A 96 -3.09 -7.58 8.34
CA ALA A 96 -2.25 -6.52 7.78
C ALA A 96 -2.79 -5.12 8.06
N CYS A 97 -4.11 -4.94 8.04
CA CYS A 97 -4.74 -3.69 8.46
C CYS A 97 -4.46 -3.40 9.94
N GLY A 98 -4.58 -4.38 10.83
CA GLY A 98 -4.21 -4.21 12.24
C GLY A 98 -2.74 -3.80 12.42
N PHE A 99 -1.82 -4.44 11.70
CA PHE A 99 -0.40 -4.02 11.72
C PHE A 99 -0.20 -2.60 11.20
N ALA A 100 -0.91 -2.22 10.13
CA ALA A 100 -0.81 -0.89 9.55
C ALA A 100 -1.31 0.21 10.51
N LEU A 101 -2.43 -0.03 11.19
CA LEU A 101 -2.95 0.89 12.21
C LEU A 101 -2.00 1.02 13.41
N GLY A 102 -1.43 -0.11 13.87
CA GLY A 102 -0.41 -0.11 14.91
C GLY A 102 0.87 0.63 14.50
N ALA A 103 1.28 0.54 13.23
CA ALA A 103 2.44 1.25 12.70
C ALA A 103 2.20 2.77 12.60
N ILE A 104 0.98 3.21 12.28
CA ILE A 104 0.59 4.63 12.31
C ILE A 104 0.64 5.17 13.75
N GLY A 105 0.23 4.37 14.73
CA GLY A 105 0.51 4.63 16.15
C GLY A 105 -0.15 5.88 16.76
N THR A 106 -1.12 6.51 16.08
CA THR A 106 -1.88 7.64 16.64
C THR A 106 -3.01 7.13 17.55
N SER A 107 -3.49 7.97 18.48
CA SER A 107 -4.65 7.63 19.31
C SER A 107 -5.86 7.22 18.46
N ALA A 108 -6.13 7.98 17.40
CA ALA A 108 -7.19 7.67 16.45
C ALA A 108 -7.00 6.33 15.73
N ALA A 109 -5.75 5.89 15.50
CA ALA A 109 -5.45 4.59 14.92
C ALA A 109 -5.73 3.46 15.91
N LEU A 110 -5.36 3.64 17.18
CA LEU A 110 -5.64 2.68 18.24
C LEU A 110 -7.14 2.56 18.51
N ASP A 111 -7.86 3.68 18.52
CA ASP A 111 -9.31 3.71 18.65
C ASP A 111 -10.00 2.98 17.49
N ALA A 112 -9.42 3.03 16.28
CA ALA A 112 -9.95 2.32 15.13
C ALA A 112 -9.82 0.79 15.24
N MET A 113 -8.94 0.27 16.12
CA MET A 113 -8.71 -1.16 16.30
C MET A 113 -9.66 -1.79 17.34
N MET A 114 -10.35 -0.97 18.14
CA MET A 114 -11.30 -1.38 19.19
C MET A 114 -12.72 -1.49 18.64
#